data_AF-A0A316YMN5-F1
#
_entry.id   AF-A0A316YMN5-F1
#
_cell.length_a   1.000
_cell.length_b   1.000
_cell.length_c   1.000
_cell.angle_alpha   90.00
_cell.angle_beta   90.00
_cell.angle_gamma   90.00
#
_symmetry.space_group_name_H-M   'P 1'
#
loop_
_entity.id
_entity.type
_entity.pdbx_description
1 polymer ?
#
loop_
_entity_poly.entity_id
_entity_poly.type
_entity_poly.pdbx_seq_one_letter_code
_entity_poly.pdbx_strand_id
1 'polypeptide(L)'
;MSFARPYSYISDSSLAELWRSRPKDVKVVDVRDDDFEGGNLVGALHVPSTRFNDEVQGLVTGPLRDARQVIFHCSLSQSRGPKAARIYRETRDEAIATGKIKPLGSGQQDEQQVQVLRDGFAGFGPKYKNDASLVEKWDEESWKYR
;
A
#
# COMPACT_ATOMS: atom_id res chain seq x y z
N MET A 1 -5.86 22.87 -14.08
CA MET A 1 -5.70 21.46 -13.72
C MET A 1 -5.56 21.39 -12.20
N SER A 2 -6.41 20.63 -11.52
CA SER A 2 -6.34 20.53 -10.05
C SER A 2 -5.05 19.83 -9.65
N PHE A 3 -4.22 20.50 -8.85
CA PHE A 3 -3.04 19.92 -8.20
C PHE A 3 -3.43 18.98 -7.04
N ALA A 4 -4.59 18.33 -7.13
CA ALA A 4 -5.05 17.41 -6.12
C ALA A 4 -4.17 16.16 -6.16
N ARG A 5 -3.71 15.72 -4.99
CA ARG A 5 -2.90 14.51 -4.89
C ARG A 5 -3.76 13.32 -5.36
N PRO A 6 -3.23 12.42 -6.22
CA PRO A 6 -3.97 11.26 -6.72
C PRO A 6 -4.19 10.16 -5.65
N TYR A 7 -3.86 10.45 -4.39
CA TYR A 7 -3.99 9.55 -3.25
C TYR A 7 -4.23 10.36 -1.97
N SER A 8 -4.77 9.69 -0.95
CA SER A 8 -4.90 10.24 0.41
C SER A 8 -3.94 9.56 1.39
N TYR A 9 -3.88 10.04 2.63
CA TYR A 9 -3.09 9.39 3.69
C TYR A 9 -4.03 8.72 4.70
N ILE A 10 -3.62 7.56 5.20
CA ILE A 10 -4.26 6.86 6.32
C ILE A 10 -3.31 6.86 7.52
N SER A 11 -3.85 7.03 8.73
CA SER A 11 -3.06 6.91 9.96
C SER A 11 -2.80 5.44 10.30
N ASP A 12 -1.80 5.24 11.16
CA ASP A 12 -1.46 3.94 11.73
C ASP A 12 -2.60 3.32 12.53
N SER A 13 -3.35 4.10 13.32
CA SER A 13 -4.52 3.63 14.08
C SER A 13 -5.67 3.18 13.20
N SER A 14 -6.03 3.99 12.20
CA SER A 14 -7.12 3.65 11.27
C SER A 14 -6.76 2.43 10.42
N LEU A 15 -5.50 2.31 10.00
CA LEU A 15 -5.04 1.10 9.32
C LEU A 15 -5.11 -0.12 10.25
N ALA A 16 -4.67 -0.01 11.50
CA ALA A 16 -4.70 -1.12 12.45
C ALA A 16 -6.14 -1.62 12.69
N GLU A 17 -7.09 -0.73 12.92
CA GLU A 17 -8.51 -1.08 13.09
C GLU A 17 -9.08 -1.76 11.84
N LEU A 18 -8.82 -1.19 10.66
CA LEU A 18 -9.25 -1.77 9.39
C LEU A 18 -8.62 -3.15 9.16
N TRP A 19 -7.31 -3.28 9.38
CA TRP A 19 -6.53 -4.47 9.05
C TRP A 19 -6.79 -5.63 10.00
N ARG A 20 -7.18 -5.37 11.26
CA ARG A 20 -7.65 -6.42 12.19
C ARG A 20 -8.83 -7.21 11.64
N SER A 21 -9.74 -6.53 10.93
CA SER A 21 -10.93 -7.18 10.34
C SER A 21 -10.63 -8.01 9.08
N ARG A 22 -9.40 -7.94 8.54
CA ARG A 22 -8.95 -8.64 7.32
C ARG A 22 -9.92 -8.52 6.14
N PRO A 23 -10.34 -7.29 5.77
CA PRO A 23 -11.27 -7.10 4.68
C PRO A 23 -10.64 -7.56 3.37
N LYS A 24 -11.36 -8.41 2.62
CA LYS A 24 -10.87 -8.99 1.35
C LYS A 24 -10.61 -7.93 0.27
N ASP A 25 -11.36 -6.83 0.36
CA ASP A 25 -11.36 -5.74 -0.62
C ASP A 25 -10.29 -4.67 -0.33
N VAL A 26 -9.52 -4.83 0.76
CA VAL A 26 -8.39 -3.94 1.08
C VAL A 26 -7.09 -4.67 0.85
N LYS A 27 -6.16 -4.01 0.17
CA LYS A 27 -4.81 -4.53 -0.07
C LYS A 27 -3.77 -3.55 0.46
N VAL A 28 -2.78 -4.07 1.16
CA VAL A 28 -1.60 -3.32 1.60
C VAL A 28 -0.43 -3.71 0.71
N VAL A 29 0.29 -2.72 0.20
CA VAL A 29 1.49 -2.91 -0.63
C VAL A 29 2.67 -2.27 0.08
N ASP A 30 3.65 -3.10 0.43
CA ASP A 30 4.92 -2.69 1.00
C ASP A 30 5.93 -2.48 -0.12
N VAL A 31 6.42 -1.24 -0.28
CA VAL A 31 7.40 -0.88 -1.31
C VAL A 31 8.81 -0.65 -0.76
N ARG A 32 9.12 -1.19 0.42
CA ARG A 32 10.49 -1.24 0.95
C ARG A 32 11.37 -2.14 0.09
N ASP A 33 12.64 -1.80 0.03
CA ASP A 33 13.65 -2.58 -0.70
C ASP A 33 14.37 -3.46 0.34
N ASP A 34 15.67 -3.27 0.55
CA ASP A 34 16.45 -4.01 1.56
C ASP A 34 15.99 -3.74 3.00
N ASP A 35 15.33 -2.58 3.22
CA ASP A 35 14.75 -2.19 4.51
C ASP A 35 13.40 -2.88 4.82
N PHE A 36 13.00 -3.86 4.01
CA PHE A 36 11.86 -4.73 4.29
C PHE A 36 12.11 -5.66 5.49
N GLU A 37 13.36 -6.11 5.68
CA GLU A 37 13.74 -6.94 6.81
C GLU A 37 13.53 -6.22 8.15
N GLY A 38 13.21 -7.00 9.20
CA GLY A 38 12.83 -6.51 10.52
C GLY A 38 11.33 -6.60 10.83
N GLY A 39 10.52 -7.06 9.88
CA GLY A 39 9.09 -7.29 10.04
C GLY A 39 8.24 -6.57 9.01
N ASN A 40 7.02 -7.03 8.84
CA ASN A 40 6.09 -6.49 7.84
C ASN A 40 4.62 -6.63 8.31
N LEU A 41 3.71 -5.91 7.65
CA LEU A 41 2.29 -6.11 7.90
C LEU A 41 1.89 -7.49 7.40
N VAL A 42 1.13 -8.22 8.21
CA VAL A 42 0.77 -9.59 7.86
C VAL A 42 -0.04 -9.60 6.57
N GLY A 43 0.33 -10.43 5.61
CA GLY A 43 -0.41 -10.57 4.34
C GLY A 43 -0.36 -9.35 3.42
N ALA A 44 0.53 -8.39 3.69
CA ALA A 44 0.86 -7.33 2.74
C ALA A 44 1.61 -7.90 1.53
N LEU A 45 1.38 -7.30 0.36
CA LEU A 45 2.12 -7.62 -0.85
C LEU A 45 3.42 -6.84 -0.86
N HIS A 46 4.56 -7.53 -0.90
CA HIS A 46 5.86 -6.90 -1.00
C HIS A 46 6.24 -6.69 -2.47
N VAL A 47 6.40 -5.42 -2.87
CA VAL A 47 6.82 -5.02 -4.22
C VAL A 47 7.88 -3.92 -4.09
N PRO A 48 9.18 -4.28 -4.10
CA PRO A 48 10.28 -3.33 -3.94
C PRO A 48 10.18 -2.13 -4.89
N SER A 49 10.50 -0.93 -4.38
CA SER A 49 10.40 0.31 -5.16
C SER A 49 11.29 0.30 -6.43
N THR A 50 12.41 -0.43 -6.36
CA THR A 50 13.34 -0.65 -7.47
C THR A 50 12.72 -1.40 -8.65
N ARG A 51 11.76 -2.30 -8.40
CA ARG A 51 11.07 -3.11 -9.43
C ARG A 51 9.64 -2.64 -9.70
N PHE A 52 9.14 -1.69 -8.91
CA PHE A 52 7.76 -1.26 -8.94
C PHE A 52 7.28 -0.83 -10.33
N ASN A 53 8.10 -0.09 -11.09
CA ASN A 53 7.73 0.38 -12.43
C ASN A 53 7.47 -0.76 -13.42
N ASP A 54 8.18 -1.87 -13.29
CA ASP A 54 8.03 -3.02 -14.19
C ASP A 54 6.85 -3.89 -13.77
N GLU A 55 6.59 -3.98 -12.46
CA GLU A 55 5.57 -4.85 -11.88
C GLU A 55 4.17 -4.19 -11.78
N VAL A 56 4.09 -2.85 -11.79
CA VAL A 56 2.84 -2.11 -11.55
C VAL A 56 1.71 -2.49 -12.52
N GLN A 57 2.02 -2.80 -13.78
CA GLN A 57 1.02 -3.25 -14.74
C GLN A 57 0.40 -4.60 -14.34
N GLY A 58 1.22 -5.53 -13.84
CA GLY A 58 0.78 -6.81 -13.31
C GLY A 58 -0.06 -6.64 -12.04
N LEU A 59 0.31 -5.69 -11.17
CA LEU A 59 -0.45 -5.38 -9.95
C LEU A 59 -1.85 -4.86 -10.27
N VAL A 60 -1.95 -3.93 -11.22
CA VAL A 60 -3.22 -3.32 -11.68
C VAL A 60 -4.15 -4.36 -12.31
N THR A 61 -3.61 -5.29 -13.09
CA THR A 61 -4.40 -6.28 -13.84
C THR A 61 -4.66 -7.58 -13.05
N GLY A 62 -3.90 -7.83 -12.00
CA GLY A 62 -3.98 -9.03 -11.16
C GLY A 62 -4.47 -8.74 -9.75
N PRO A 63 -3.58 -8.77 -8.73
CA PRO A 63 -3.97 -8.85 -7.32
C PRO A 63 -4.68 -7.60 -6.77
N LEU A 64 -4.50 -6.44 -7.41
CA LEU A 64 -5.13 -5.18 -6.99
C LEU A 64 -6.30 -4.77 -7.88
N ARG A 65 -6.65 -5.57 -8.90
CA ARG A 65 -7.67 -5.20 -9.91
C ARG A 65 -9.03 -4.92 -9.27
N ASP A 66 -9.47 -5.85 -8.43
CA ASP A 66 -10.81 -5.88 -7.83
C ASP A 66 -10.82 -5.35 -6.39
N ALA A 67 -9.70 -4.83 -5.88
CA ALA A 67 -9.62 -4.27 -4.55
C ALA A 67 -10.34 -2.91 -4.50
N ARG A 68 -11.17 -2.68 -3.50
CA ARG A 68 -11.83 -1.38 -3.29
C ARG A 68 -10.87 -0.33 -2.73
N GLN A 69 -9.88 -0.77 -1.95
CA GLN A 69 -8.92 0.12 -1.29
C GLN A 69 -7.51 -0.47 -1.35
N VAL A 70 -6.53 0.35 -1.73
CA VAL A 70 -5.12 -0.03 -1.84
C VAL A 70 -4.28 0.95 -1.04
N ILE A 71 -3.48 0.42 -0.12
CA ILE A 71 -2.71 1.20 0.84
C ILE A 71 -1.23 0.91 0.60
N PHE A 72 -0.49 1.91 0.14
CA PHE A 72 0.96 1.83 -0.07
C PHE A 72 1.71 2.31 1.17
N HIS A 73 2.85 1.69 1.45
CA HIS A 73 3.77 2.22 2.47
C HIS A 73 5.21 1.89 2.13
N CYS A 74 6.14 2.67 2.68
CA CYS A 74 7.54 2.27 2.74
C CYS A 74 8.01 2.26 4.21
N SER A 75 9.30 2.50 4.49
CA SER A 75 9.77 2.62 5.87
C SER A 75 9.21 3.87 6.57
N LEU A 76 9.37 5.05 5.98
CA LEU A 76 8.84 6.32 6.52
C LEU A 76 7.68 6.93 5.71
N SER A 77 7.35 6.34 4.56
CA SER A 77 6.36 6.86 3.59
C SER A 77 6.59 8.30 3.11
N GLN A 78 7.84 8.77 3.04
CA GLN A 78 8.19 10.15 2.62
C GLN A 78 8.53 10.28 1.13
N SER A 79 8.90 9.18 0.46
CA SER A 79 9.33 9.20 -0.96
C SER A 79 8.79 8.01 -1.74
N ARG A 80 9.25 6.78 -1.43
CA ARG A 80 8.89 5.56 -2.16
C ARG A 80 7.38 5.25 -2.13
N GLY A 81 6.75 5.32 -0.95
CA GLY A 81 5.30 5.10 -0.80
C GLY A 81 4.44 6.07 -1.65
N PRO A 82 4.60 7.40 -1.48
CA PRO A 82 3.91 8.40 -2.30
C PRO A 82 4.16 8.25 -3.81
N LYS A 83 5.40 7.94 -4.21
CA LYS A 83 5.76 7.71 -5.60
C LYS A 83 5.03 6.49 -6.18
N ALA A 84 5.06 5.36 -5.47
CA ALA A 84 4.38 4.13 -5.88
C ALA A 84 2.86 4.33 -6.00
N ALA A 85 2.24 4.98 -5.02
CA ALA A 85 0.81 5.29 -5.05
C ALA A 85 0.41 6.14 -6.26
N ARG A 86 1.23 7.15 -6.61
CA ARG A 86 1.02 7.97 -7.80
C ARG A 86 1.11 7.15 -9.08
N ILE A 87 2.21 6.42 -9.27
CA ILE A 87 2.47 5.61 -10.48
C ILE A 87 1.37 4.55 -10.64
N TYR A 88 0.96 3.92 -9.55
CA TYR A 88 -0.14 2.96 -9.56
C TYR A 88 -1.44 3.60 -10.05
N ARG A 89 -1.79 4.79 -9.54
CA ARG A 89 -3.01 5.48 -9.96
C ARG A 89 -2.98 5.85 -11.44
N GLU A 90 -1.87 6.44 -11.91
CA GLU A 90 -1.67 6.80 -13.32
C GLU A 90 -1.78 5.56 -14.22
N THR A 91 -1.08 4.46 -13.86
CA THR A 91 -1.14 3.19 -14.61
C THR A 91 -2.54 2.59 -14.64
N ARG A 92 -3.28 2.68 -13.53
CA ARG A 92 -4.65 2.15 -13.45
C ARG A 92 -5.60 2.96 -14.32
N ASP A 93 -5.49 4.28 -14.30
CA ASP A 93 -6.32 5.17 -15.10
C ASP A 93 -6.06 4.95 -16.60
N GLU A 94 -4.80 4.75 -17.01
CA GLU A 94 -4.43 4.35 -18.37
C GLU A 94 -5.00 2.96 -18.76
N ALA A 95 -4.95 1.99 -17.85
CA ALA A 95 -5.48 0.66 -18.08
C ALA A 95 -7.03 0.67 -18.22
N ILE A 96 -7.72 1.57 -17.53
CA ILE A 96 -9.16 1.80 -17.71
C ILE A 96 -9.43 2.48 -19.06
N ALA A 97 -8.69 3.54 -19.39
CA ALA A 97 -8.84 4.28 -20.64
C ALA A 97 -8.60 3.40 -21.88
N THR A 98 -7.68 2.45 -21.78
CA THR A 98 -7.37 1.47 -22.84
C THR A 98 -8.28 0.23 -22.82
N GLY A 99 -9.21 0.14 -21.87
CA GLY A 99 -10.15 -0.98 -21.75
C GLY A 99 -9.55 -2.31 -21.26
N LYS A 100 -8.31 -2.30 -20.76
CA LYS A 100 -7.64 -3.49 -20.19
C LYS A 100 -8.29 -3.95 -18.89
N ILE A 101 -8.80 -3.01 -18.10
CA ILE A 101 -9.54 -3.29 -16.88
C ILE A 101 -10.85 -2.50 -16.88
N LYS A 102 -11.89 -3.07 -16.27
CA LYS A 102 -13.14 -2.35 -16.04
C LYS A 102 -13.01 -1.51 -14.77
N PRO A 103 -13.60 -0.30 -14.72
CA PRO A 103 -13.73 0.41 -13.45
C PRO A 103 -14.53 -0.44 -12.46
N LEU A 104 -14.26 -0.27 -11.17
CA LEU A 104 -14.90 -1.04 -10.09
C LEU A 104 -16.40 -0.75 -9.96
N GLY A 105 -16.87 0.37 -10.50
CA GLY A 105 -18.28 0.69 -10.68
C GLY A 105 -18.50 1.81 -11.69
N SER A 106 -19.74 2.24 -11.81
CA SER A 106 -20.23 3.13 -12.88
C SER A 106 -20.28 4.62 -12.51
N GLY A 107 -19.70 5.02 -11.37
CA GLY A 107 -19.68 6.42 -10.92
C GLY A 107 -18.42 6.82 -10.14
N GLN A 108 -18.25 8.12 -9.88
CA GLN A 108 -17.10 8.69 -9.14
C GLN A 108 -16.95 8.15 -7.71
N GLN A 109 -18.01 7.55 -7.12
CA GLN A 109 -17.96 6.95 -5.79
C GLN A 109 -17.46 5.50 -5.77
N ASP A 110 -17.32 4.86 -6.94
CA ASP A 110 -16.83 3.48 -7.07
C ASP A 110 -15.37 3.44 -7.55
N GLU A 111 -14.67 4.57 -7.47
CA GLU A 111 -13.23 4.60 -7.73
C GLU A 111 -12.48 3.91 -6.59
N GLN A 112 -11.46 3.14 -6.98
CA GLN A 112 -10.55 2.52 -6.03
C GLN A 112 -9.87 3.58 -5.18
N GLN A 113 -9.95 3.42 -3.85
CA GLN A 113 -9.30 4.33 -2.91
C GLN A 113 -7.82 4.00 -2.80
N VAL A 114 -6.97 4.88 -3.34
CA VAL A 114 -5.51 4.76 -3.21
C VAL A 114 -5.05 5.62 -2.03
N GLN A 115 -4.33 5.01 -1.10
CA GLN A 115 -3.84 5.68 0.10
C GLN A 115 -2.39 5.37 0.39
N VAL A 116 -1.77 6.21 1.20
CA VAL A 116 -0.42 6.02 1.73
C VAL A 116 -0.49 5.96 3.26
N LEU A 117 0.11 4.93 3.86
CA LEU A 117 0.26 4.85 5.31
C LEU A 117 1.20 5.96 5.78
N ARG A 118 0.67 6.87 6.60
CA ARG A 118 1.46 7.93 7.24
C ARG A 118 2.52 7.30 8.16
N ASP A 119 3.71 7.88 8.16
CA ASP A 119 4.88 7.44 8.93
C ASP A 119 5.42 6.03 8.60
N GLY A 120 4.80 5.36 7.61
CA GLY A 120 5.24 4.08 7.08
C GLY A 120 5.31 2.96 8.12
N PHE A 121 6.13 1.96 7.82
CA PHE A 121 6.32 0.83 8.74
C PHE A 121 7.10 1.22 10.00
N ALA A 122 7.93 2.26 9.97
CA ALA A 122 8.64 2.75 11.16
C ALA A 122 7.68 3.32 12.22
N GLY A 123 6.57 3.95 11.82
CA GLY A 123 5.52 4.36 12.75
C GLY A 123 4.62 3.20 13.19
N PHE A 124 4.28 2.30 12.26
CA PHE A 124 3.32 1.22 12.51
C PHE A 124 3.91 0.02 13.26
N GLY A 125 5.08 -0.47 12.81
CA GLY A 125 5.73 -1.69 13.28
C GLY A 125 5.99 -1.70 14.79
N PRO A 126 6.79 -0.75 15.33
CA PRO A 126 7.07 -0.69 16.76
C PRO A 126 5.82 -0.55 17.64
N LYS A 127 4.77 0.10 17.14
CA LYS A 127 3.51 0.32 17.87
C LYS A 127 2.65 -0.94 17.95
N TYR A 128 2.61 -1.74 16.89
CA TYR A 128 1.77 -2.93 16.79
C TYR A 128 2.56 -4.25 16.79
N LYS A 129 3.86 -4.22 17.13
CA LYS A 129 4.73 -5.41 17.13
C LYS A 129 4.23 -6.59 17.98
N ASN A 130 3.48 -6.29 19.04
CA ASN A 130 2.92 -7.31 19.94
C ASN A 130 1.60 -7.92 19.41
N ASP A 131 1.06 -7.38 18.32
CA ASP A 131 -0.18 -7.85 17.69
C ASP A 131 0.15 -8.70 16.45
N ALA A 132 0.24 -10.02 16.66
CA ALA A 132 0.56 -10.99 15.61
C ALA A 132 -0.48 -11.04 14.47
N SER A 133 -1.66 -10.42 14.65
CA SER A 133 -2.64 -10.28 13.57
C SER A 133 -2.28 -9.15 12.58
N LEU A 134 -1.49 -8.18 13.04
CA LEU A 134 -1.13 -6.96 12.31
C LEU A 134 0.32 -6.99 11.80
N VAL A 135 1.26 -7.46 12.61
CA VAL A 135 2.69 -7.51 12.28
C VAL A 135 3.19 -8.96 12.32
N GLU A 136 3.93 -9.36 11.30
CA GLU A 136 4.60 -10.66 11.22
C GLU A 136 6.10 -10.47 11.03
N LYS A 137 6.86 -11.53 11.36
CA LYS A 137 8.33 -11.60 11.19
C LYS A 137 9.06 -10.44 11.88
N TRP A 138 8.50 -9.95 12.97
CA TRP A 138 9.13 -8.91 13.77
C TRP A 138 10.44 -9.41 14.36
N ASP A 139 11.53 -8.68 14.11
CA ASP A 139 12.85 -8.97 14.63
C ASP A 139 13.35 -7.80 15.46
N GLU A 140 13.36 -7.94 16.79
CA GLU A 140 13.79 -6.89 17.71
C GLU A 140 15.25 -6.46 17.52
N GLU A 141 16.14 -7.36 17.09
CA GLU A 141 17.55 -7.02 16.88
C GLU A 141 17.73 -6.06 15.71
N SER A 142 16.99 -6.30 14.62
CA SER A 142 16.96 -5.42 13.45
C SER A 142 16.51 -3.98 13.76
N TRP A 143 15.75 -3.76 14.84
CA TRP A 143 15.25 -2.43 15.23
C TRP A 143 16.07 -1.74 16.31
N LYS A 144 16.99 -2.46 16.96
CA LYS A 144 17.79 -1.90 18.08
C LYS A 144 18.69 -0.73 17.67
N TYR A 145 19.01 -0.61 16.38
CA TYR A 145 19.95 0.37 15.83
C TYR A 145 19.36 1.23 14.69
N ARG A 146 18.03 1.21 14.48
CA ARG A 146 17.34 1.94 13.42
C ARG A 146 16.72 3.25 13.90
#